data_AF-A0A1F6HA25-F1
#
_entry.id   AF-A0A1F6HA25-F1
#
_cell.length_a   1.000
_cell.length_b   1.000
_cell.length_c   1.000
_cell.angle_alpha   90.00
_cell.angle_beta   90.00
_cell.angle_gamma   90.00
#
_symmetry.space_group_name_H-M   'P 1'
#
loop_
_entity.id
_entity.type
_entity.pdbx_description
1 polymer ?
#
loop_
_entity_poly.entity_id
_entity_poly.type
_entity_poly.pdbx_seq_one_letter_code
_entity_poly.pdbx_strand_id
1 'polypeptide(L)'
;MERINKVILLFSIAGLLFAGYLSSYKLLNNACALNESCPYFLGYPACYFGFAMYLAITIFASLLVFKKIKEQFALNAILTVSFLGILFAGYYTVGELPLLFANGLSAYVLVLPTCALGLIFYIAIFSLTFYNKLHQK
;
A
#
# COMPACT_ATOMS: atom_id res chain seq x y z
N MET A 1 16.98 -12.09 -9.83
CA MET A 1 16.86 -10.70 -9.33
C MET A 1 15.96 -9.84 -10.22
N GLU A 2 16.22 -9.70 -11.53
CA GLU A 2 15.43 -8.80 -12.40
C GLU A 2 13.92 -9.11 -12.45
N ARG A 3 13.51 -10.39 -12.45
CA ARG A 3 12.08 -10.77 -12.37
C ARG A 3 11.41 -10.28 -11.08
N ILE A 4 12.11 -10.36 -9.94
CA ILE A 4 11.55 -9.94 -8.64
C ILE A 4 11.35 -8.42 -8.61
N ASN A 5 12.29 -7.64 -9.14
CA ASN A 5 12.16 -6.19 -9.26
C ASN A 5 10.93 -5.80 -10.09
N LYS A 6 10.69 -6.52 -11.21
CA LYS A 6 9.49 -6.33 -12.04
C LYS A 6 8.20 -6.68 -11.31
N VAL A 7 8.20 -7.74 -10.50
CA VAL A 7 7.05 -8.11 -9.67
C VAL A 7 6.80 -7.04 -8.59
N ILE A 8 7.83 -6.56 -7.89
CA ILE A 8 7.71 -5.47 -6.91
C ILE A 8 7.08 -4.24 -7.56
N LEU A 9 7.55 -3.87 -8.76
CA LEU A 9 6.99 -2.76 -9.52
C LEU A 9 5.51 -3.00 -9.91
N LEU A 10 5.17 -4.20 -10.33
CA LEU A 10 3.78 -4.55 -10.68
C LEU A 10 2.85 -4.41 -9.47
N PHE A 11 3.25 -4.95 -8.32
CA PHE A 11 2.49 -4.83 -7.06
C PHE A 11 2.41 -3.37 -6.59
N SER A 12 3.48 -2.59 -6.74
CA SER A 12 3.46 -1.18 -6.35
C SER A 12 2.55 -0.34 -7.25
N ILE A 13 2.55 -0.60 -8.57
CA ILE A 13 1.63 0.06 -9.51
C ILE A 13 0.19 -0.33 -9.21
N ALA A 14 -0.09 -1.61 -8.96
CA ALA A 14 -1.43 -2.07 -8.59
C ALA A 14 -1.92 -1.37 -7.31
N GLY A 15 -1.07 -1.32 -6.27
CA GLY A 15 -1.37 -0.59 -5.03
C GLY A 15 -1.54 0.91 -5.24
N LEU A 16 -0.73 1.53 -6.11
CA LEU A 16 -0.83 2.95 -6.45
C LEU A 16 -2.15 3.27 -7.15
N LEU A 17 -2.56 2.47 -8.12
CA LEU A 17 -3.82 2.64 -8.83
C LEU A 17 -5.01 2.44 -7.89
N PHE A 18 -4.94 1.43 -7.02
CA PHE A 18 -5.96 1.18 -6.02
C PHE A 18 -6.10 2.36 -5.04
N ALA A 19 -5.00 2.80 -4.43
CA ALA A 19 -5.00 3.95 -3.53
C ALA A 19 -5.38 5.26 -4.26
N GLY A 20 -5.02 5.39 -5.53
CA GLY A 20 -5.39 6.52 -6.39
C GLY A 20 -6.89 6.57 -6.70
N TYR A 21 -7.52 5.42 -6.91
CA TYR A 21 -8.97 5.32 -7.06
C TYR A 21 -9.69 5.77 -5.77
N LEU A 22 -9.27 5.25 -4.61
CA LEU A 22 -9.87 5.64 -3.32
C LEU A 22 -9.69 7.14 -3.03
N SER A 23 -8.50 7.66 -3.31
CA SER A 23 -8.17 9.07 -3.12
C SER A 23 -8.99 9.98 -4.04
N SER A 24 -9.06 9.64 -5.33
CA SER A 24 -9.82 10.43 -6.30
C SER A 24 -11.32 10.35 -6.05
N TYR A 25 -11.85 9.20 -5.66
CA TYR A 25 -13.27 9.06 -5.29
C TYR A 25 -13.63 9.96 -4.10
N LYS A 26 -12.78 10.01 -3.07
CA LYS A 26 -12.98 10.88 -1.91
C LYS A 26 -12.93 12.36 -2.29
N LEU A 27 -12.04 12.73 -3.20
CA LEU A 27 -11.89 14.11 -3.66
C LEU A 27 -13.07 14.57 -4.53
N LEU A 28 -13.62 13.69 -5.36
CA LEU A 28 -14.71 14.02 -6.29
C LEU A 28 -16.09 13.92 -5.64
N ASN A 29 -16.33 12.91 -4.82
CA ASN A 29 -17.67 12.63 -4.26
C ASN A 29 -17.82 13.07 -2.80
N ASN A 30 -16.74 13.53 -2.14
CA ASN A 30 -16.65 13.77 -0.68
C ASN A 30 -17.01 12.57 0.21
N ALA A 31 -17.37 11.44 -0.39
CA ALA A 31 -17.70 10.18 0.24
C ALA A 31 -16.53 9.19 0.16
N CYS A 32 -16.55 8.20 1.04
CA CYS A 32 -15.61 7.09 0.97
C CYS A 32 -16.05 6.12 -0.12
N ALA A 33 -15.09 5.58 -0.86
CA ALA A 33 -15.39 4.55 -1.83
C ALA A 33 -15.97 3.32 -1.12
N LEU A 34 -16.77 2.52 -1.83
CA LEU A 34 -17.27 1.23 -1.34
C LEU A 34 -18.13 1.31 -0.05
N ASN A 35 -18.69 2.49 0.26
CA ASN A 35 -19.59 2.73 1.38
C ASN A 35 -19.00 2.41 2.77
N GLU A 36 -17.68 2.50 2.92
CA GLU A 36 -16.96 2.25 4.16
C GLU A 36 -16.61 3.54 4.92
N SER A 37 -16.14 3.42 6.18
CA SER A 37 -15.61 4.52 6.96
C SER A 37 -14.21 4.94 6.46
N CYS A 38 -13.98 6.23 6.19
CA CYS A 38 -12.62 6.73 5.95
C CYS A 38 -12.03 7.23 7.26
N PRO A 39 -11.01 6.57 7.81
CA PRO A 39 -10.27 7.16 8.90
C PRO A 39 -9.52 8.41 8.44
N TYR A 40 -9.40 9.38 9.36
CA TYR A 40 -8.60 10.59 9.16
C TYR A 40 -7.28 10.46 9.93
N PHE A 41 -6.20 10.97 9.32
CA PHE A 41 -4.88 11.11 9.90
C PHE A 41 -4.40 12.55 9.72
N LEU A 42 -4.02 13.23 10.80
CA LEU A 42 -3.54 14.63 10.77
C LEU A 42 -4.48 15.59 10.02
N GLY A 43 -5.80 15.37 10.09
CA GLY A 43 -6.81 16.20 9.42
C GLY A 43 -7.07 15.84 7.95
N TYR A 44 -6.34 14.86 7.38
CA TYR A 44 -6.53 14.40 6.00
C TYR A 44 -6.99 12.92 5.95
N PRO A 45 -7.71 12.48 4.91
CA PRO A 45 -8.07 11.08 4.72
C PRO A 45 -6.84 10.16 4.69
N ALA A 46 -6.88 9.04 5.41
CA ALA A 46 -5.79 8.07 5.44
C ALA A 46 -5.40 7.55 4.04
N CYS A 47 -6.37 7.48 3.11
CA CYS A 47 -6.16 7.04 1.73
C CYS A 47 -5.11 7.89 0.97
N TYR A 48 -4.99 9.19 1.28
CA TYR A 48 -3.99 10.06 0.66
C TYR A 48 -2.57 9.71 1.09
N PHE A 49 -2.38 9.33 2.35
CA PHE A 49 -1.08 8.86 2.84
C PHE A 49 -0.68 7.53 2.21
N GLY A 50 -1.64 6.60 2.09
CA GLY A 50 -1.44 5.35 1.37
C GLY A 50 -1.04 5.59 -0.10
N PHE A 51 -1.73 6.51 -0.78
CA PHE A 51 -1.38 6.90 -2.14
C PHE A 51 0.05 7.45 -2.24
N ALA A 52 0.44 8.39 -1.37
CA ALA A 52 1.78 8.96 -1.36
C ALA A 52 2.87 7.90 -1.12
N MET A 53 2.62 6.95 -0.21
CA MET A 53 3.54 5.84 0.06
C MET A 53 3.66 4.88 -1.13
N TYR A 54 2.56 4.46 -1.75
CA TYR A 54 2.60 3.62 -2.95
C TYR A 54 3.27 4.33 -4.14
N LEU A 55 3.10 5.64 -4.23
CA LEU A 55 3.74 6.47 -5.24
C LEU A 55 5.26 6.48 -5.04
N ALA A 56 5.71 6.69 -3.81
CA ALA A 56 7.13 6.63 -3.47
C ALA A 56 7.74 5.24 -3.79
N ILE A 57 7.06 4.15 -3.38
CA ILE A 57 7.50 2.79 -3.71
C ILE A 57 7.59 2.59 -5.22
N THR A 58 6.57 3.03 -5.98
CA THR A 58 6.54 2.88 -7.44
C THR A 58 7.67 3.66 -8.12
N ILE A 59 8.00 4.86 -7.63
CA ILE A 59 9.14 5.63 -8.14
C ILE A 59 10.45 4.88 -7.88
N PHE A 60 10.69 4.43 -6.64
CA PHE A 60 11.92 3.71 -6.32
C PHE A 60 12.03 2.36 -7.03
N ALA A 61 10.91 1.62 -7.16
CA ALA A 61 10.85 0.37 -7.89
C ALA A 61 11.10 0.58 -9.39
N SER A 62 10.56 1.66 -9.98
CA SER A 62 10.82 2.02 -11.37
C SER A 62 12.31 2.35 -11.56
N LEU A 63 12.87 3.21 -10.72
CA LEU A 63 14.29 3.58 -10.76
C LEU A 63 15.21 2.36 -10.59
N LEU A 64 14.80 1.39 -9.76
CA LEU A 64 15.49 0.10 -9.57
C LEU A 64 15.45 -0.76 -10.85
N VAL A 65 14.29 -0.87 -11.51
CA VAL A 65 14.14 -1.63 -12.76
C VAL A 65 14.94 -1.00 -13.90
N PHE A 66 14.96 0.33 -14.00
CA PHE A 66 15.74 1.06 -15.01
C PHE A 66 17.23 1.22 -14.66
N LYS A 67 17.68 0.66 -13.51
CA LYS A 67 19.07 0.74 -13.02
C LYS A 67 19.63 2.17 -12.96
N LYS A 68 18.76 3.16 -12.70
CA LYS A 68 19.18 4.59 -12.62
C LYS A 68 19.81 4.96 -11.27
N ILE A 69 19.66 4.10 -10.27
CA ILE A 69 20.17 4.32 -8.90
C ILE A 69 20.83 3.05 -8.38
N LYS A 70 21.65 3.17 -7.32
CA LYS A 70 22.24 2.02 -6.63
C LYS A 70 21.14 1.11 -6.08
N GLU A 71 21.19 -0.18 -6.43
CA GLU A 71 20.15 -1.14 -6.02
C GLU A 71 19.97 -1.17 -4.49
N GLN A 72 21.06 -1.16 -3.72
CA GLN A 72 21.00 -1.15 -2.24
C GLN A 72 20.21 0.03 -1.69
N PHE A 73 20.37 1.22 -2.29
CA PHE A 73 19.64 2.41 -1.86
C PHE A 73 18.15 2.29 -2.19
N ALA A 74 17.81 1.83 -3.39
CA ALA A 74 16.43 1.63 -3.82
C ALA A 74 15.71 0.58 -2.95
N LEU A 75 16.36 -0.57 -2.70
CA LEU A 75 15.81 -1.64 -1.87
C LEU A 75 15.60 -1.19 -0.42
N ASN A 76 16.54 -0.42 0.14
CA ASN A 76 16.38 0.15 1.48
C ASN A 76 15.23 1.16 1.53
N ALA A 77 15.11 2.04 0.54
CA ALA A 77 14.01 3.00 0.48
C ALA A 77 12.65 2.28 0.39
N ILE A 78 12.52 1.29 -0.49
CA ILE A 78 11.30 0.48 -0.63
C ILE A 78 10.98 -0.26 0.67
N LEU A 79 11.97 -0.87 1.33
CA LEU A 79 11.78 -1.53 2.62
C LEU A 79 11.28 -0.58 3.70
N THR A 80 11.90 0.59 3.84
CA THR A 80 11.50 1.57 4.85
C THR A 80 10.09 2.07 4.60
N VAL A 81 9.75 2.44 3.36
CA VAL A 81 8.41 2.96 3.03
C VAL A 81 7.35 1.86 3.17
N SER A 82 7.62 0.63 2.72
CA SER A 82 6.68 -0.47 2.89
C SER A 82 6.49 -0.86 4.36
N PHE A 83 7.54 -0.83 5.18
CA PHE A 83 7.42 -1.05 6.61
C PHE A 83 6.55 0.01 7.30
N LEU A 84 6.77 1.29 6.98
CA LEU A 84 5.90 2.38 7.45
C LEU A 84 4.45 2.18 6.96
N GLY A 85 4.27 1.74 5.73
CA GLY A 85 2.95 1.39 5.17
C GLY A 85 2.27 0.25 5.93
N ILE A 86 3.00 -0.78 6.34
CA ILE A 86 2.49 -1.87 7.18
C ILE A 86 2.02 -1.34 8.53
N LEU A 87 2.82 -0.51 9.21
CA LEU A 87 2.44 0.07 10.49
C LEU A 87 1.21 0.96 10.37
N PHE A 88 1.18 1.80 9.33
CA PHE A 88 0.07 2.72 9.08
C PHE A 88 -1.22 1.97 8.74
N ALA A 89 -1.20 1.10 7.73
CA ALA A 89 -2.36 0.32 7.32
C ALA A 89 -2.80 -0.66 8.42
N GLY A 90 -1.85 -1.24 9.16
CA GLY A 90 -2.12 -2.15 10.28
C GLY A 90 -2.87 -1.47 11.41
N TYR A 91 -2.45 -0.27 11.81
CA TYR A 91 -3.14 0.51 12.84
C TYR A 91 -4.61 0.75 12.50
N TYR A 92 -4.90 1.18 11.27
CA TYR A 92 -6.27 1.43 10.82
C TYR A 92 -7.07 0.15 10.60
N THR A 93 -6.43 -0.92 10.12
CA THR A 93 -7.07 -2.24 9.95
C THR A 93 -7.57 -2.79 11.29
N VAL A 94 -6.80 -2.62 12.37
CA VAL A 94 -7.23 -3.01 13.72
C VAL A 94 -8.41 -2.18 14.22
N GLY A 95 -8.49 -0.90 13.83
CA GLY A 95 -9.65 -0.04 14.14
C GLY A 95 -10.93 -0.45 13.42
N GLU A 96 -10.83 -1.01 12.21
CA GLU A 96 -11.98 -1.44 11.40
C GLU A 96 -12.38 -2.91 11.62
N LEU A 97 -11.47 -3.74 12.14
CA LEU A 97 -11.72 -5.16 12.42
C LEU A 97 -12.97 -5.41 13.29
N PRO A 98 -13.21 -4.68 14.40
CA PRO A 98 -14.38 -4.89 15.25
C PRO A 98 -15.69 -4.61 14.52
N LEU A 99 -15.70 -3.62 13.61
CA LEU A 99 -16.86 -3.28 12.81
C LEU A 99 -17.18 -4.38 11.78
N LEU A 100 -16.14 -5.02 11.25
CA LEU A 100 -16.22 -6.16 10.34
C LEU A 100 -16.71 -7.44 11.05
N PHE A 101 -16.29 -7.67 12.30
CA PHE A 101 -16.82 -8.77 13.12
C PHE A 101 -18.26 -8.52 13.59
N ALA A 102 -18.65 -7.26 13.81
CA ALA A 102 -20.00 -6.91 14.21
C ALA A 102 -21.03 -6.98 13.06
N ASN A 103 -20.67 -6.49 11.87
CA ASN A 103 -21.58 -6.41 10.72
C ASN A 103 -21.35 -7.53 9.66
N GLY A 104 -20.34 -8.37 9.86
CA GLY A 104 -20.01 -9.51 8.98
C GLY A 104 -19.41 -9.13 7.63
N LEU A 105 -19.11 -10.15 6.82
CA LEU A 105 -18.54 -10.01 5.46
C LEU A 105 -19.48 -9.32 4.45
N SER A 106 -20.76 -9.13 4.80
CA SER A 106 -21.77 -8.46 3.96
C SER A 106 -21.74 -6.94 4.09
N ALA A 107 -21.00 -6.38 5.05
CA ALA A 107 -20.92 -4.94 5.26
C ALA A 107 -20.01 -4.22 4.26
N TYR A 108 -19.17 -4.97 3.53
CA TYR A 108 -18.18 -4.42 2.60
C TYR A 108 -18.34 -5.00 1.20
N VAL A 109 -18.28 -4.13 0.19
CA VAL A 109 -18.42 -4.50 -1.24
C VAL A 109 -17.24 -5.35 -1.73
N LEU A 110 -16.04 -5.09 -1.20
CA LEU A 110 -14.92 -6.01 -1.25
C LEU A 110 -14.93 -6.80 0.05
N VAL A 111 -14.76 -8.12 -0.03
CA VAL A 111 -14.72 -9.08 1.10
C VAL A 111 -13.83 -8.62 2.28
N LEU A 112 -12.89 -7.68 2.05
CA LEU A 112 -12.05 -7.04 3.06
C LEU A 112 -12.10 -5.49 2.94
N PRO A 113 -11.86 -4.76 4.06
CA PRO A 113 -11.79 -3.30 4.06
C PRO A 113 -10.58 -2.82 3.27
N THR A 114 -10.67 -1.61 2.71
CA THR A 114 -9.61 -1.10 1.82
C THR A 114 -8.27 -0.93 2.52
N CYS A 115 -8.27 -0.63 3.82
CA CYS A 115 -7.06 -0.58 4.65
C CYS A 115 -6.38 -1.96 4.77
N ALA A 116 -7.16 -3.04 4.93
CA ALA A 116 -6.62 -4.40 5.02
C ALA A 116 -6.07 -4.88 3.68
N LEU A 117 -6.71 -4.53 2.57
CA LEU A 117 -6.17 -4.80 1.24
C LEU A 117 -4.84 -4.06 1.04
N GLY A 118 -4.80 -2.77 1.37
CA GLY A 118 -3.57 -1.98 1.36
C GLY A 118 -2.45 -2.62 2.22
N LEU A 119 -2.79 -3.16 3.38
CA LEU A 119 -1.86 -3.88 4.25
C LEU A 119 -1.28 -5.14 3.57
N ILE A 120 -2.11 -5.95 2.91
CA ILE A 120 -1.67 -7.16 2.19
C ILE A 120 -0.66 -6.79 1.10
N PHE A 121 -0.94 -5.74 0.32
CA PHE A 121 -0.03 -5.26 -0.72
C PHE A 121 1.31 -4.78 -0.13
N TYR A 122 1.32 -4.05 0.98
CA TYR A 122 2.56 -3.63 1.63
C TYR A 122 3.37 -4.81 2.17
N ILE A 123 2.71 -5.80 2.78
CA ILE A 123 3.38 -7.02 3.28
C ILE A 123 4.02 -7.81 2.13
N ALA A 124 3.31 -7.94 1.01
CA ALA A 124 3.83 -8.61 -0.19
C ALA A 124 5.07 -7.90 -0.73
N ILE A 125 5.02 -6.58 -0.89
CA ILE A 125 6.14 -5.76 -1.35
C ILE A 125 7.32 -5.86 -0.38
N PHE A 126 7.07 -5.74 0.92
CA PHE A 126 8.11 -5.82 1.95
C PHE A 126 8.82 -7.18 1.92
N SER A 127 8.05 -8.27 1.89
CA SER A 127 8.58 -9.64 1.87
C SER A 127 9.41 -9.91 0.61
N LEU A 128 8.93 -9.48 -0.56
CA LEU A 128 9.65 -9.62 -1.82
C LEU A 128 10.94 -8.79 -1.83
N THR A 129 10.88 -7.57 -1.31
CA THR A 129 12.04 -6.66 -1.25
C THR A 129 13.08 -7.20 -0.26
N PHE A 130 12.63 -7.74 0.88
CA PHE A 130 13.50 -8.35 1.88
C PHE A 130 14.21 -9.59 1.33
N TYR A 131 13.46 -10.49 0.67
CA TYR A 131 14.03 -11.66 -0.01
C TYR A 131 15.06 -11.25 -1.07
N ASN A 132 14.74 -10.25 -1.88
CA ASN A 132 15.65 -9.72 -2.90
C ASN A 132 16.95 -9.19 -2.28
N LYS A 133 16.85 -8.41 -1.21
CA LYS A 133 18.01 -7.89 -0.48
C LYS A 133 18.89 -8.99 0.14
N LEU A 134 18.29 -10.07 0.66
CA LEU A 134 19.01 -11.19 1.25
C LEU A 134 19.83 -11.97 0.20
N HIS A 135 19.28 -12.11 -1.00
CA HIS A 135 19.89 -12.84 -2.13
C HIS A 135 20.72 -11.95 -3.07
N GLN A 136 21.01 -10.70 -2.68
CA GLN A 136 21.89 -9.79 -3.41
C GLN A 136 23.39 -9.99 -3.08
N LYS A 137 23.75 -11.06 -2.35
CA LYS A 137 25.14 -11.43 -2.06
C LYS A 137 25.86 -11.97 -3.28
#